data_AF-A0A5R9LSM6-F1
#
_entry.id   AF-A0A5R9LSM6-F1
#
_cell.length_a   1.000
_cell.length_b   1.000
_cell.length_c   1.000
_cell.angle_alpha   90.00
_cell.angle_beta   90.00
_cell.angle_gamma   90.00
#
_symmetry.space_group_name_H-M   'P 1'
#
loop_
_entity.id
_entity.type
_entity.pdbx_description
1 polymer ?
#
loop_
_entity_poly.entity_id
_entity_poly.type
_entity_poly.pdbx_seq_one_letter_code
_entity_poly.pdbx_strand_id
1 'polypeptide(L)'
;MVYGANASNIDWTWVDALHMAMPVFVRVSSYLRDTAYLNKLWAMYSYTKHNLAGRGLYNYTDELWFRVANYPRPNGSGAHSPNRVKVCWSRGNGWAFAAHAKVLGLLPPGDTRWPEYRYNPQGLSRALLPRQRTADRPESDRSVAGSRLWPATPASRRGV
;
A
#
# COMPACT_ATOMS: atom_id res chain seq x y z
N MET A 1 -5.57 13.77 32.28
CA MET A 1 -6.48 12.77 31.68
C MET A 1 -5.61 11.80 30.87
N VAL A 2 -5.22 10.69 31.48
CA VAL A 2 -4.43 9.63 30.82
C VAL A 2 -5.41 8.81 30.01
N TYR A 3 -5.35 8.89 28.68
CA TYR A 3 -6.13 7.98 27.83
C TYR A 3 -5.60 6.55 28.02
N GLY A 4 -6.40 5.72 28.69
CA GLY A 4 -6.07 4.35 29.05
C GLY A 4 -5.99 3.40 27.85
N ALA A 5 -4.99 2.51 27.93
CA ALA A 5 -5.03 1.06 27.67
C ALA A 5 -6.05 0.48 26.66
N ASN A 6 -6.19 1.07 25.48
CA ASN A 6 -6.61 0.37 24.26
C ASN A 6 -5.56 0.63 23.17
N ALA A 7 -4.33 0.19 23.41
CA ALA A 7 -3.18 0.37 22.51
C ALA A 7 -3.24 -0.55 21.29
N SER A 8 -4.38 -0.60 20.59
CA SER A 8 -4.45 -1.31 19.32
C SER A 8 -3.58 -0.58 18.31
N ASN A 9 -2.62 -1.27 17.68
CA ASN A 9 -1.78 -0.73 16.61
C ASN A 9 -2.44 -0.90 15.23
N ILE A 10 -3.77 -1.07 15.21
CA ILE A 10 -4.56 -1.50 14.04
C ILE A 10 -5.08 -0.33 13.19
N ASP A 11 -4.91 0.93 13.61
CA ASP A 11 -5.58 2.07 12.95
C ASP A 11 -5.23 2.21 11.45
N TRP A 12 -4.06 1.71 11.04
CA TRP A 12 -3.64 1.69 9.63
C TRP A 12 -4.03 0.37 8.97
N THR A 13 -5.30 0.24 8.62
CA THR A 13 -5.87 -0.96 8.00
C THR A 13 -5.65 -1.05 6.49
N TRP A 14 -5.01 -0.05 5.89
CA TRP A 14 -4.92 0.11 4.45
C TRP A 14 -3.62 0.82 4.05
N VAL A 15 -3.03 0.47 2.90
CA VAL A 15 -1.67 0.94 2.53
C VAL A 15 -1.55 2.46 2.35
N ASP A 16 -2.57 3.12 1.81
CA ASP A 16 -2.57 4.57 1.62
C ASP A 16 -2.38 5.34 2.96
N ALA A 17 -2.74 4.74 4.11
CA ALA A 17 -2.56 5.36 5.43
C ALA A 17 -1.08 5.59 5.76
N LEU A 18 -0.17 4.80 5.18
CA LEU A 18 1.27 4.97 5.35
C LEU A 18 1.71 6.38 4.94
N HIS A 19 1.22 6.87 3.80
CA HIS A 19 1.59 8.20 3.32
C HIS A 19 0.93 9.32 4.12
N MET A 20 -0.32 9.11 4.55
CA MET A 20 -1.08 10.10 5.29
C MET A 20 -0.49 10.35 6.68
N ALA A 21 -0.01 9.30 7.34
CA ALA A 21 0.36 9.38 8.74
C ALA A 21 1.87 9.26 9.00
N MET A 22 2.62 8.38 8.32
CA MET A 22 4.02 8.14 8.69
C MET A 22 4.87 9.44 8.68
N PRO A 23 4.83 10.29 7.64
CA PRO A 23 5.63 11.52 7.64
C PRO A 23 5.21 12.51 8.74
N VAL A 24 3.93 12.50 9.14
CA VAL A 24 3.38 13.40 10.17
C VAL A 24 3.94 13.05 11.53
N PHE A 25 3.96 11.76 11.90
CA PHE A 25 4.52 11.32 13.18
C PHE A 25 6.01 11.70 13.33
N VAL A 26 6.80 11.59 12.25
CA VAL A 26 8.21 12.00 12.29
C VAL A 26 8.33 13.51 12.52
N ARG A 27 7.52 14.32 11.81
CA ARG A 27 7.52 15.78 11.98
C ARG A 27 7.08 16.23 13.37
N VAL A 28 6.01 15.64 13.89
CA VAL A 28 5.50 15.94 15.23
C VAL A 28 6.52 15.54 16.30
N SER A 29 7.16 14.38 16.15
CA SER A 29 8.25 13.96 17.04
C SER A 29 9.37 14.97 17.08
N SER A 30 9.81 15.46 15.92
CA SER A 30 10.84 16.48 15.81
C SER A 30 10.41 17.82 16.41
N TYR A 31 9.19 18.27 16.13
CA TYR A 31 8.65 19.54 16.63
C TYR A 31 8.50 19.56 18.15
N LEU A 32 7.92 18.50 18.72
CA LEU A 32 7.70 18.38 20.17
C LEU A 32 8.93 17.87 20.93
N ARG A 33 9.98 17.43 20.21
CA ARG A 33 11.16 16.74 20.77
C ARG A 33 10.80 15.51 21.60
N ASP A 34 9.75 14.80 21.17
CA ASP A 34 9.22 13.62 21.86
C ASP A 34 9.32 12.38 20.97
N THR A 35 10.13 11.41 21.39
CA THR A 35 10.37 10.16 20.65
C THR A 35 9.21 9.17 20.74
N ALA A 36 8.24 9.38 21.64
CA ALA A 36 7.05 8.54 21.75
C ALA A 36 6.29 8.43 20.42
N TYR A 37 6.25 9.51 19.64
CA TYR A 37 5.62 9.53 18.31
C TYR A 37 6.33 8.62 17.30
N LEU A 38 7.68 8.57 17.33
CA LEU A 38 8.41 7.65 16.47
C LEU A 38 8.18 6.19 16.88
N ASN A 39 8.09 5.93 18.19
CA ASN A 39 7.79 4.60 18.71
C ASN A 39 6.37 4.15 18.31
N LYS A 40 5.39 5.06 18.38
CA LYS A 40 4.03 4.78 17.92
C LYS A 40 3.97 4.56 16.41
N LEU A 41 4.65 5.39 15.61
CA LEU A 41 4.78 5.18 14.17
C LEU A 41 5.34 3.79 13.86
N TRP A 42 6.41 3.38 14.55
CA TRP A 42 7.01 2.08 14.34
C TRP A 42 6.06 0.95 14.68
N ALA A 43 5.38 1.03 15.83
CA ALA A 43 4.42 0.03 16.26
C ALA A 43 3.26 -0.14 15.27
N MET A 44 2.72 0.97 14.76
CA MET A 44 1.64 0.95 13.76
C MET A 44 2.12 0.44 12.40
N TYR A 45 3.25 0.96 11.90
CA TYR A 45 3.84 0.52 10.63
C TYR A 45 4.15 -0.98 10.64
N SER A 46 4.83 -1.47 11.68
CA SER A 46 5.20 -2.87 11.85
C SER A 46 3.95 -3.75 11.92
N TYR A 47 2.92 -3.32 12.64
CA TYR A 47 1.64 -4.03 12.68
C TYR A 47 0.98 -4.11 11.30
N THR A 48 0.86 -2.99 10.57
CA THR A 48 0.30 -2.95 9.21
C THR A 48 1.08 -3.83 8.24
N LYS A 49 2.41 -3.82 8.33
CA LYS A 49 3.28 -4.58 7.43
C LYS A 49 3.23 -6.08 7.68
N HIS A 50 3.23 -6.51 8.95
CA HIS A 50 3.49 -7.90 9.32
C HIS A 50 2.29 -8.64 9.92
N ASN A 51 1.41 -7.94 10.63
CA ASN A 51 0.44 -8.58 11.52
C ASN A 51 -1.03 -8.31 11.16
N LEU A 52 -1.31 -7.24 10.42
CA LEU A 52 -2.69 -6.88 10.07
C LEU A 52 -3.39 -8.06 9.38
N ALA A 53 -4.55 -8.44 9.89
CA ALA A 53 -5.32 -9.59 9.42
C ALA A 53 -4.53 -10.92 9.35
N GLY A 54 -3.55 -11.08 10.24
CA GLY A 54 -2.78 -12.32 10.45
C GLY A 54 -1.57 -12.50 9.53
N ARG A 55 -1.39 -11.67 8.49
CA ARG A 55 -0.25 -11.76 7.56
C ARG A 55 0.35 -10.42 7.13
N GLY A 56 -0.29 -9.31 7.49
CA GLY A 56 0.12 -7.98 7.08
C GLY A 56 -0.24 -7.64 5.63
N LEU A 57 0.02 -6.39 5.23
CA LEU A 57 -0.25 -5.90 3.87
C LEU A 57 0.92 -6.06 2.90
N TYR A 58 2.12 -6.31 3.38
CA TYR A 58 3.30 -6.43 2.52
C TYR A 58 3.51 -7.87 2.07
N ASN A 59 3.61 -8.05 0.76
CA ASN A 59 3.90 -9.33 0.15
C ASN A 59 5.40 -9.43 -0.15
N TYR A 60 6.10 -10.23 0.65
CA TYR A 60 7.54 -10.44 0.51
C TYR A 60 7.95 -11.16 -0.78
N THR A 61 7.08 -11.97 -1.37
CA THR A 61 7.39 -12.69 -2.62
C THR A 61 7.39 -11.75 -3.82
N ASP A 62 6.41 -10.84 -3.87
CA ASP A 62 6.25 -9.93 -5.01
C ASP A 62 6.86 -8.54 -4.75
N GLU A 63 7.35 -8.28 -3.52
CA GLU A 63 7.82 -6.98 -3.02
C GLU A 63 6.80 -5.84 -3.24
N LEU A 64 5.50 -6.17 -3.16
CA LEU A 64 4.37 -5.26 -3.37
C LEU A 64 3.45 -5.22 -2.15
N TRP A 65 2.68 -4.13 -2.04
CA TRP A 65 1.68 -3.95 -1.01
C TRP A 65 0.27 -4.25 -1.53
N PHE A 66 -0.48 -5.00 -0.72
CA PHE A 66 -1.93 -5.10 -0.84
C PHE A 66 -2.61 -3.83 -0.35
N ARG A 67 -3.73 -3.46 -0.97
CA ARG A 67 -4.45 -2.21 -0.63
C ARG A 67 -5.03 -2.25 0.79
N VAL A 68 -5.63 -3.39 1.15
CA VAL A 68 -6.39 -3.68 2.38
C VAL A 68 -6.25 -5.16 2.71
N ALA A 69 -6.67 -5.57 3.91
CA ALA A 69 -6.68 -6.95 4.40
C ALA A 69 -7.57 -7.95 3.61
N ASN A 70 -8.27 -7.48 2.57
CA ASN A 70 -9.11 -8.29 1.68
C ASN A 70 -8.32 -8.84 0.47
N TYR A 71 -7.08 -9.28 0.68
CA TYR A 71 -6.25 -9.88 -0.37
C TYR A 71 -6.56 -11.39 -0.53
N PRO A 72 -6.21 -12.00 -1.70
CA PRO A 72 -6.38 -13.42 -1.97
C PRO A 72 -5.87 -14.34 -0.85
N ARG A 73 -6.72 -15.26 -0.40
CA ARG A 73 -6.39 -16.27 0.61
C ARG A 73 -6.46 -17.69 0.01
N PRO A 74 -5.74 -18.68 0.58
CA PRO A 74 -5.75 -20.07 0.09
C PRO A 74 -7.14 -20.70 0.03
N ASN A 75 -8.06 -20.24 0.88
CA ASN A 75 -9.45 -20.70 0.92
C ASN A 75 -10.35 -20.06 -0.17
N GLY A 76 -9.78 -19.35 -1.15
CA GLY A 76 -10.52 -18.73 -2.26
C GLY A 76 -11.26 -17.43 -1.92
N SER A 77 -11.15 -16.94 -0.69
CA SER A 77 -11.71 -15.63 -0.29
C SER A 77 -10.75 -14.48 -0.61
N GLY A 78 -11.30 -13.28 -0.81
CA GLY A 78 -10.52 -12.06 -1.05
C GLY A 78 -10.71 -11.48 -2.46
N ALA A 79 -10.11 -10.31 -2.70
CA ALA A 79 -10.16 -9.64 -3.99
C ALA A 79 -9.19 -10.28 -4.99
N HIS A 80 -9.73 -10.89 -6.05
CA HIS A 80 -8.97 -11.43 -7.17
C HIS A 80 -9.17 -10.59 -8.44
N SER A 81 -8.13 -10.51 -9.27
CA SER A 81 -8.27 -10.00 -10.64
C SER A 81 -9.13 -10.99 -11.46
N PRO A 82 -9.79 -10.56 -12.55
CA PRO A 82 -10.43 -11.48 -13.50
C PRO A 82 -9.50 -12.61 -13.96
N ASN A 83 -8.18 -12.33 -14.01
CA ASN A 83 -7.16 -13.31 -14.40
C ASN A 83 -6.68 -14.19 -13.24
N ARG A 84 -7.38 -14.19 -12.09
CA ARG A 84 -7.03 -14.90 -10.84
C ARG A 84 -5.67 -14.56 -10.23
N VAL A 85 -5.06 -13.45 -10.66
CA VAL A 85 -3.80 -12.94 -10.11
C VAL A 85 -4.05 -12.05 -8.88
N LYS A 86 -3.04 -11.97 -8.01
CA LYS A 86 -3.01 -11.07 -6.84
C LYS A 86 -3.28 -9.62 -7.23
N VAL A 87 -4.16 -8.96 -6.49
CA VAL A 87 -4.55 -7.57 -6.75
C VAL A 87 -3.67 -6.60 -5.96
N CYS A 88 -2.69 -6.00 -6.64
CA CYS A 88 -1.86 -4.92 -6.11
C CYS A 88 -2.22 -3.61 -6.82
N TRP A 89 -2.73 -2.62 -6.08
CA TRP A 89 -3.16 -1.36 -6.67
C TRP A 89 -1.95 -0.45 -6.92
N SER A 90 -1.78 -0.01 -8.17
CA SER A 90 -0.65 0.85 -8.57
C SER A 90 -0.54 2.10 -7.69
N ARG A 91 -1.63 2.87 -7.56
CA ARG A 91 -1.65 4.08 -6.71
C ARG A 91 -1.36 3.79 -5.23
N GLY A 92 -1.86 2.68 -4.69
CA GLY A 92 -1.59 2.29 -3.30
C GLY A 92 -0.10 1.99 -3.06
N ASN A 93 0.55 1.32 -4.01
CA ASN A 93 2.00 1.11 -3.98
C ASN A 93 2.78 2.42 -4.16
N GLY A 94 2.27 3.34 -4.97
CA GLY A 94 2.81 4.71 -5.08
C GLY A 94 2.76 5.46 -3.75
N TRP A 95 1.65 5.36 -3.00
CA TRP A 95 1.56 5.95 -1.66
C TRP A 95 2.53 5.31 -0.68
N ALA A 96 2.65 3.98 -0.68
CA ALA A 96 3.65 3.28 0.14
C ALA A 96 5.06 3.79 -0.18
N PHE A 97 5.43 3.86 -1.46
CA PHE A 97 6.74 4.35 -1.90
C PHE A 97 7.01 5.78 -1.40
N ALA A 98 6.06 6.69 -1.64
CA ALA A 98 6.20 8.08 -1.24
C ALA A 98 6.27 8.26 0.28
N ALA A 99 5.56 7.42 1.05
CA ALA A 99 5.63 7.43 2.51
C ALA A 99 7.05 7.14 3.00
N HIS A 100 7.65 6.06 2.49
CA HIS A 100 9.01 5.65 2.86
C HIS A 100 10.04 6.70 2.43
N ALA A 101 9.94 7.22 1.20
CA ALA A 101 10.83 8.27 0.73
C ALA A 101 10.78 9.52 1.62
N LYS A 102 9.58 9.96 2.02
CA LYS A 102 9.40 11.09 2.94
C LYS A 102 9.98 10.82 4.32
N VAL A 103 9.72 9.63 4.88
CA VAL A 103 10.24 9.24 6.20
C VAL A 103 11.76 9.19 6.20
N LEU A 104 12.39 8.61 5.18
CA LEU A 104 13.85 8.54 5.05
C LEU A 104 14.50 9.93 5.03
N GLY A 105 13.84 10.94 4.45
CA GLY A 105 14.33 12.32 4.45
C GLY A 105 14.03 13.12 5.72
N LEU A 106 13.17 12.61 6.62
CA LEU A 106 12.75 13.29 7.84
C LEU A 106 13.29 12.64 9.13
N LEU A 107 13.75 11.39 9.06
CA LEU A 107 14.24 10.67 10.24
C LEU A 107 15.48 11.34 10.83
N PRO A 108 15.63 11.31 12.16
CA PRO A 108 16.84 11.78 12.81
C PRO A 108 18.04 10.93 12.37
N PRO A 109 19.24 11.53 12.23
CA PRO A 109 20.46 10.78 11.95
C PRO A 109 20.69 9.67 12.98
N GLY A 110 21.04 8.47 12.52
CA GLY A 110 21.32 7.32 13.38
C GLY A 110 20.08 6.56 13.88
N ASP A 111 18.87 6.88 13.38
CA ASP A 111 17.67 6.11 13.73
C ASP A 111 17.81 4.63 13.31
N THR A 112 17.67 3.73 14.28
CA THR A 112 17.85 2.28 14.07
C THR A 112 16.82 1.66 13.13
N ARG A 113 15.70 2.33 12.88
CA ARG A 113 14.63 1.87 11.97
C ARG A 113 14.89 2.23 10.52
N TRP A 114 15.88 3.07 10.25
CA TRP A 114 16.21 3.52 8.89
C TRP A 114 16.41 2.38 7.88
N PRO A 115 17.11 1.27 8.20
CA PRO A 115 17.29 0.16 7.26
C PRO A 115 15.97 -0.47 6.80
N GLU A 116 15.00 -0.61 7.73
CA GLU A 116 13.68 -1.16 7.43
C GLU A 116 12.89 -0.21 6.51
N TYR A 117 12.95 1.10 6.74
CA TYR A 117 12.29 2.05 5.85
C TYR A 117 12.95 2.14 4.48
N ARG A 118 14.25 1.84 4.37
CA ARG A 118 14.97 1.79 3.09
C ARG A 118 14.63 0.53 2.29
N TYR A 119 14.43 -0.60 2.96
CA TYR A 119 14.17 -1.88 2.31
C TYR A 119 12.94 -1.83 1.39
N ASN A 120 11.83 -1.26 1.86
CA ASN A 120 10.56 -1.25 1.11
C ASN A 120 10.60 -0.48 -0.22
N PRO A 121 11.05 0.79 -0.30
CA PRO A 121 11.12 1.49 -1.58
C PRO A 121 12.10 0.80 -2.54
N GLN A 122 13.17 0.15 -2.05
CA GLN A 122 14.07 -0.63 -2.91
C GLN A 122 13.39 -1.88 -3.48
N GLY A 123 12.64 -2.63 -2.67
CA GLY A 123 11.85 -3.76 -3.13
C GLY A 123 10.76 -3.36 -4.11
N LEU A 124 10.04 -2.27 -3.81
CA LEU A 124 9.07 -1.69 -4.71
C LEU A 124 9.68 -1.30 -6.06
N SER A 125 10.85 -0.65 -6.08
CA SER A 125 11.55 -0.32 -7.33
C SER A 125 11.89 -1.56 -8.15
N ARG A 126 12.40 -2.62 -7.52
CA ARG A 126 12.69 -3.89 -8.20
C ARG A 126 11.43 -4.54 -8.76
N ALA A 127 10.33 -4.54 -8.00
CA ALA A 127 9.06 -5.11 -8.43
C ALA A 127 8.39 -4.30 -9.54
N LEU A 128 8.49 -2.97 -9.51
CA LEU A 128 7.81 -2.08 -10.45
C LEU A 128 8.51 -2.01 -11.80
N LEU A 129 9.84 -2.07 -11.85
CA LEU A 129 10.61 -1.99 -13.09
C LEU A 129 10.15 -2.97 -14.19
N PRO A 130 10.02 -4.29 -13.94
CA PRO A 130 9.52 -5.22 -14.96
C PRO A 130 8.01 -5.10 -15.24
N ARG A 131 7.27 -4.35 -14.40
CA ARG A 131 5.81 -4.14 -14.54
C ARG A 131 5.47 -2.83 -15.22
N GLN A 132 6.47 -1.98 -15.50
CA GLN A 132 6.29 -0.74 -16.23
C GLN A 132 5.92 -1.06 -17.69
N ARG A 133 4.83 -0.49 -18.17
CA ARG A 133 4.44 -0.62 -19.58
C ARG A 133 5.48 0.06 -20.46
N THR A 134 5.83 -0.55 -21.58
CA THR A 134 6.59 0.11 -22.64
C THR A 134 5.77 1.28 -23.18
N ALA A 135 6.42 2.43 -23.41
CA ALA A 135 5.76 3.65 -23.86
C ALA A 135 5.10 3.51 -25.25
N ASP A 136 5.47 2.46 -26.00
CA ASP A 136 5.24 2.35 -27.45
C ASP A 136 3.97 1.58 -27.84
N ARG A 137 2.89 1.72 -27.07
CA ARG A 137 1.59 1.17 -27.47
C ARG A 137 0.77 2.27 -28.16
N PRO A 138 0.38 2.11 -29.44
CA PRO A 138 -0.37 3.13 -30.15
C PRO A 138 -1.69 3.45 -29.44
N GLU A 139 -2.15 4.70 -29.55
CA GLU A 139 -3.39 5.21 -28.90
C GLU A 139 -4.61 4.32 -29.17
N SER A 140 -4.67 3.73 -30.37
CA SER A 140 -5.71 2.78 -30.82
C SER A 140 -5.83 1.52 -29.97
N ASP A 141 -4.80 1.22 -29.19
CA ASP A 141 -4.66 0.03 -28.39
C ASP A 141 -4.94 0.28 -26.89
N ARG A 142 -5.28 1.54 -26.54
CA ARG A 142 -5.62 1.99 -25.18
C ARG A 142 -7.10 1.81 -24.85
N SER A 143 -7.97 1.62 -25.85
CA SER A 143 -9.42 1.48 -25.71
C SER A 143 -9.95 0.03 -25.71
N VAL A 144 -9.10 -0.98 -25.95
CA VAL A 144 -9.53 -2.39 -25.99
C VAL A 144 -9.55 -3.07 -24.61
N ALA A 145 -9.19 -2.36 -23.53
CA ALA A 145 -9.45 -2.81 -22.16
C ALA A 145 -10.92 -2.62 -21.73
N GLY A 146 -11.86 -2.51 -22.70
CA GLY A 146 -13.28 -2.24 -22.47
C GLY A 146 -14.27 -3.22 -23.10
N SER A 147 -13.86 -4.28 -23.81
CA SER A 147 -14.83 -5.13 -24.54
C SER A 147 -14.72 -6.65 -24.34
N ARG A 148 -13.87 -7.13 -23.41
CA ARG A 148 -13.74 -8.58 -23.15
C ARG A 148 -13.85 -9.04 -21.70
N LEU A 149 -14.23 -8.15 -20.78
CA LEU A 149 -14.34 -8.47 -19.34
C LEU A 149 -15.71 -8.19 -18.71
N TRP A 150 -16.69 -7.70 -19.48
CA TRP A 150 -18.07 -7.51 -19.02
C TRP A 150 -19.04 -7.85 -20.14
N PRO A 151 -20.00 -8.78 -19.98
CA PRO A 151 -21.05 -8.95 -20.96
C PRO A 151 -21.95 -7.71 -20.91
N ALA A 152 -21.94 -6.92 -21.97
CA ALA A 152 -22.93 -5.87 -22.14
C ALA A 152 -24.30 -6.53 -22.29
N THR A 153 -25.21 -6.30 -21.35
CA THR A 153 -26.62 -6.63 -21.52
C THR A 153 -27.14 -5.90 -22.76
N PRO A 154 -27.83 -6.55 -23.72
CA PRO A 154 -28.33 -5.85 -24.88
C PRO A 154 -29.43 -4.88 -24.43
N ALA A 155 -29.24 -3.59 -24.70
CA ALA A 155 -30.31 -2.61 -24.55
C ALA A 155 -31.43 -2.98 -25.55
N SER A 156 -32.62 -3.29 -25.05
CA SER A 156 -33.80 -3.50 -25.88
C SER A 156 -34.12 -2.19 -26.61
N ARG A 157 -34.09 -2.23 -27.94
CA ARG A 157 -34.56 -1.13 -28.78
C ARG A 157 -36.06 -0.97 -28.51
N ARG A 158 -36.48 0.18 -27.98
CA ARG A 158 -37.88 0.63 -28.14
C ARG A 158 -38.01 1.14 -29.57
N GLY A 159 -38.93 0.54 -30.30
CA GLY A 159 -39.32 0.96 -31.64
C GLY A 159 -40.02 2.32 -31.65
N VAL A 160 -40.08 2.85 -32.86
CA VAL A 160 -40.82 4.04 -33.33
C VAL A 160 -42.25 4.06 -32.82
#